data_AF-A0A7C0WGK3-F1
#
_entry.id   AF-A0A7C0WGK3-F1
#
_cell.length_a   1.000
_cell.length_b   1.000
_cell.length_c   1.000
_cell.angle_alpha   90.00
_cell.angle_beta   90.00
_cell.angle_gamma   90.00
#
_symmetry.space_group_name_H-M   'P 1'
#
loop_
_entity.id
_entity.type
_entity.pdbx_description
1 polymer ?
#
loop_
_entity_poly.entity_id
_entity_poly.type
_entity_poly.pdbx_seq_one_letter_code
_entity_poly.pdbx_strand_id
1 'polypeptide(L)' 'MEVLKFVIVGHVDHGKSTLIGRLLYDTNSLPEDKIEEMHKASKELGRETEFAYLLD' A
#
# COMPACT_ATOMS: atom_id res chain seq x y z
N MET A 1 -0.04 -5.03 -24.50
CA MET A 1 0.17 -3.91 -23.55
C MET A 1 1.64 -3.86 -23.22
N GLU A 2 2.20 -2.66 -23.19
CA GLU A 2 3.57 -2.44 -22.74
C GLU A 2 3.59 -2.41 -21.20
N VAL A 3 4.53 -3.12 -20.58
CA VAL A 3 4.68 -3.14 -19.13
C VAL A 3 5.53 -1.94 -18.71
N LEU A 4 4.92 -1.00 -17.98
CA LEU A 4 5.62 0.14 -17.41
C LEU A 4 6.43 -0.28 -16.19
N LYS A 5 7.73 0.05 -16.20
CA LYS A 5 8.64 -0.15 -15.07
C LYS A 5 9.01 1.22 -14.51
N PHE A 6 8.76 1.44 -13.22
CA PHE A 6 9.09 2.68 -12.56
C PHE A 6 9.63 2.41 -11.15
N VAL A 7 10.26 3.44 -10.57
CA VAL A 7 10.76 3.44 -9.21
C VAL A 7 10.26 4.71 -8.51
N ILE A 8 9.88 4.58 -7.25
CA ILE A 8 9.51 5.72 -6.40
C ILE A 8 10.67 5.97 -5.44
N VAL A 9 11.23 7.18 -5.44
CA VAL A 9 12.38 7.59 -4.62
C VAL A 9 12.04 8.81 -3.75
N GLY A 10 12.71 8.95 -2.61
CA GLY A 10 12.48 10.04 -1.65
C GLY A 10 13.05 9.71 -0.27
N HIS A 11 13.14 10.73 0.59
CA HIS A 11 13.69 10.61 1.95
C HIS A 11 12.87 9.66 2.84
N VAL A 12 13.42 9.27 3.99
CA VAL A 12 12.65 8.56 5.03
C VAL A 12 11.41 9.40 5.40
N ASP A 13 10.30 8.73 5.69
CA ASP A 13 9.01 9.33 6.06
C ASP A 13 8.29 10.19 4.98
N HIS A 14 8.77 10.22 3.74
CA HIS A 14 8.06 10.87 2.62
C HIS A 14 6.84 10.08 2.09
N GLY A 15 6.34 9.06 2.80
CA GLY A 15 5.13 8.33 2.40
C GLY A 15 5.24 7.52 1.11
N LYS A 16 6.46 7.13 0.70
CA LYS A 16 6.71 6.35 -0.53
C LYS A 16 5.90 5.05 -0.56
N SER A 17 5.94 4.27 0.53
CA SER A 17 5.18 3.02 0.64
C SER A 17 3.67 3.27 0.62
N THR A 18 3.22 4.33 1.30
CA THR A 18 1.81 4.75 1.29
C THR A 18 1.33 5.04 -0.13
N LEU A 19 2.12 5.74 -0.95
CA LEU A 19 1.79 6.04 -2.33
C LEU A 19 1.70 4.77 -3.20
N ILE A 20 2.66 3.85 -3.06
CA ILE A 20 2.63 2.58 -3.81
C ILE A 20 1.40 1.76 -3.41
N GLY A 21 1.13 1.60 -2.11
CA GLY A 21 -0.03 0.87 -1.63
C GLY A 21 -1.34 1.48 -2.12
N ARG A 22 -1.44 2.81 -2.16
CA ARG A 22 -2.60 3.51 -2.71
C ARG A 22 -2.79 3.27 -4.20
N LEU A 23 -1.71 3.32 -5.00
CA LEU A 23 -1.78 3.01 -6.42
C LEU A 23 -2.31 1.60 -6.66
N LEU A 24 -1.76 0.61 -5.95
CA LEU A 24 -2.17 -0.78 -6.07
C LEU A 24 -3.63 -1.01 -5.67
N TYR A 25 -4.11 -0.28 -4.65
CA TYR A 25 -5.50 -0.30 -4.22
C TYR A 25 -6.44 0.31 -5.28
N ASP A 26 -6.16 1.54 -5.73
CA ASP A 26 -7.01 2.27 -6.69
C ASP A 26 -7.07 1.56 -8.06
N THR A 27 -6.02 0.83 -8.44
CA THR A 27 -5.98 0.06 -9.69
C THR A 27 -6.53 -1.36 -9.55
N ASN A 28 -7.13 -1.71 -8.41
CA ASN A 28 -7.61 -3.07 -8.10
C ASN A 28 -6.58 -4.16 -8.43
N SER A 29 -5.30 -3.85 -8.18
CA SER A 29 -4.17 -4.73 -8.52
C SER A 29 -3.77 -5.66 -7.39
N LEU A 30 -4.54 -5.63 -6.29
CA LEU A 30 -4.34 -6.45 -5.12
C LEU A 30 -5.45 -7.49 -4.98
N PRO A 31 -5.12 -8.72 -4.56
CA PRO A 31 -6.08 -9.68 -4.03
C PRO A 31 -6.89 -9.11 -2.84
N GLU A 32 -8.14 -9.58 -2.66
CA GLU A 32 -9.03 -9.10 -1.58
C GLU A 32 -8.48 -9.42 -0.18
N ASP A 33 -7.83 -10.57 0.01
CA ASP A 33 -7.22 -10.99 1.28
C ASP A 33 -6.13 -10.01 1.74
N LYS A 34 -5.36 -9.42 0.81
CA LYS A 34 -4.39 -8.37 1.13
C LYS A 34 -5.03 -7.09 1.67
N ILE A 35 -6.22 -6.76 1.17
CA ILE A 35 -6.98 -5.62 1.68
C ILE A 35 -7.50 -5.90 3.09
N GLU A 36 -7.99 -7.12 3.33
CA GLU A 36 -8.41 -7.56 4.66
C GLU A 36 -7.25 -7.58 5.67
N GLU A 37 -6.08 -8.05 5.28
CA GLU A 37 -4.85 -8.03 6.09
C GLU A 37 -4.48 -6.61 6.53
N MET A 38 -4.51 -5.64 5.60
CA MET A 38 -4.26 -4.23 5.91
C MET A 38 -5.26 -3.68 6.94
N HIS A 39 -6.55 -3.96 6.78
CA HIS A 39 -7.57 -3.53 7.76
C HIS A 39 -7.35 -4.19 9.13
N LYS A 40 -6.98 -5.47 9.16
CA LYS A 40 -6.67 -6.21 10.38
C LYS A 40 -5.45 -5.64 11.10
N ALA A 41 -4.35 -5.40 10.38
CA ALA A 41 -3.14 -4.80 10.93
C ALA A 41 -3.41 -3.43 11.55
N SER A 42 -4.19 -2.59 10.85
CA SER A 42 -4.59 -1.27 11.35
C SER A 42 -5.38 -1.36 12.65
N LYS A 43 -6.32 -2.31 12.73
CA LYS A 43 -7.12 -2.57 13.92
C LYS A 43 -6.28 -3.09 15.09
N GLU A 44 -5.34 -4.00 14.84
CA GLU A 44 -4.43 -4.54 15.85
C GLU A 44 -3.50 -3.48 16.43
N LEU A 45 -3.07 -2.52 15.59
CA LEU A 45 -2.25 -1.39 16.00
C LEU A 45 -3.06 -0.25 16.65
N GLY A 46 -4.39 -0.31 16.62
CA GLY A 46 -5.27 0.75 17.11
C GLY A 46 -5.13 2.06 16.32
N ARG A 47 -4.79 1.97 15.03
CA ARG A 47 -4.55 3.10 14.12
C ARG A 47 -5.57 3.12 12.99
N GLU A 48 -5.68 4.27 12.32
CA GLU A 48 -6.41 4.34 11.07
C GLU A 48 -5.77 3.44 10.01
N THR A 49 -6.56 3.08 9.00
CA THR A 49 -6.07 2.25 7.91
C THR A 49 -5.03 2.99 7.10
N GLU A 50 -3.81 2.44 7.05
CA GLU A 50 -2.71 3.00 6.26
C GLU A 50 -2.34 2.07 5.10
N PHE A 51 -2.24 2.64 3.90
CA PHE A 51 -1.84 1.92 2.70
C PHE A 51 -0.39 1.39 2.75
N ALA A 52 0.43 1.89 3.67
CA ALA A 52 1.79 1.40 3.86
C ALA A 52 1.81 -0.08 4.31
N TYR A 53 0.80 -0.51 5.08
CA TYR A 53 0.69 -1.90 5.56
C TYR A 53 0.44 -2.94 4.44
N LEU A 54 0.18 -2.49 3.20
CA LEU A 54 0.07 -3.39 2.04
C LEU A 54 1.43 -3.86 1.51
N LEU A 55 2.52 -3.20 1.93
CA LEU A 55 3.87 -3.45 1.44
C LEU A 55 4.80 -4.08 2.48
N ASP A 56 4.34 -4.19 3.72
CA ASP A 56 5.04 -4.92 4.79
C ASP A 56 4.71 -6.43 4.71
#